data_AF-D0CCB6-F1
#
_entry.id   AF-D0CCB6-F1
#
_cell.length_a   1.000
_cell.length_b   1.000
_cell.length_c   1.000
_cell.angle_alpha   90.00
_cell.angle_beta   90.00
_cell.angle_gamma   90.00
#
_symmetry.space_group_name_H-M   'P 1'
#
loop_
_entity.id
_entity.type
_entity.pdbx_description
1 polymer ?
#
loop_
_entity_poly.entity_id
_entity_poly.type
_entity_poly.pdbx_seq_one_letter_code
_entity_poly.pdbx_strand_id
1 'polypeptide(L)'
;MSEFKKGDILVNKTAVNTGAIELIYEHKYYFHGFSKDFGIITIAKKKLDRYRKATEAEKQIGHRIDCEVLDKLENHISPNCEVKNG
;
A
#
# COMPACT_ATOMS: atom_id res chain seq x y z
N MET A 1 -17.87 2.19 14.48
CA MET A 1 -16.39 2.27 14.57
C MET A 1 -15.83 1.65 13.30
N SER A 2 -14.81 2.24 12.69
CA SER A 2 -14.27 1.69 11.43
C SER A 2 -13.46 0.42 11.75
N GLU A 3 -13.69 -0.66 11.00
CA GLU A 3 -13.01 -1.95 11.15
C GLU A 3 -11.53 -1.92 10.66
N PHE A 4 -11.11 -0.78 10.09
CA PHE A 4 -9.80 -0.61 9.50
C PHE A 4 -8.81 0.03 10.49
N LYS A 5 -7.57 -0.44 10.46
CA LYS A 5 -6.47 0.04 11.31
C LYS A 5 -5.23 0.34 10.50
N LYS A 6 -4.27 1.04 11.11
CA LYS A 6 -2.93 1.22 10.54
C LYS A 6 -2.33 -0.14 10.15
N GLY A 7 -1.73 -0.22 8.96
CA GLY A 7 -1.18 -1.42 8.35
C GLY A 7 -2.17 -2.20 7.49
N ASP A 8 -3.48 -1.90 7.55
CA ASP A 8 -4.42 -2.51 6.62
C ASP A 8 -4.20 -1.97 5.21
N ILE A 9 -4.24 -2.87 4.24
CA ILE A 9 -4.19 -2.53 2.82
C ILE A 9 -5.62 -2.54 2.29
N LEU A 10 -6.04 -1.41 1.73
CA LEU A 10 -7.38 -1.17 1.22
C LEU A 10 -7.39 -1.04 -0.31
N VAL A 11 -8.50 -1.44 -0.90
CA VAL A 11 -8.82 -1.23 -2.32
C VAL A 11 -10.21 -0.63 -2.43
N ASN A 12 -10.40 0.29 -3.36
CA ASN A 12 -11.70 0.90 -3.61
C ASN A 12 -12.60 -0.09 -4.34
N LYS A 13 -13.83 -0.27 -3.85
CA LYS A 13 -14.85 -1.14 -4.46
C LYS A 13 -15.39 -0.56 -5.77
N THR A 14 -15.39 0.77 -5.89
CA THR A 14 -16.13 1.49 -6.94
C THR A 14 -15.25 2.02 -8.06
N ALA A 15 -13.94 2.17 -7.81
CA ALA A 15 -13.02 2.70 -8.80
C ALA A 15 -12.13 1.59 -9.36
N VAL A 16 -12.34 1.29 -10.64
CA VAL A 16 -11.47 0.41 -11.42
C VAL A 16 -10.10 1.10 -11.51
N ASN A 17 -9.01 0.43 -11.11
CA ASN A 17 -7.63 0.94 -11.08
C ASN A 17 -7.24 1.92 -9.96
N THR A 18 -7.93 1.90 -8.81
CA THR A 18 -7.31 2.46 -7.61
C THR A 18 -6.35 1.42 -7.05
N GLY A 19 -5.06 1.68 -7.18
CA GLY A 19 -4.01 0.84 -6.60
C GLY A 19 -4.24 0.56 -5.12
N ALA A 20 -3.60 -0.49 -4.62
CA ALA A 20 -3.64 -0.84 -3.20
C ALA A 20 -3.17 0.34 -2.33
N ILE A 21 -3.92 0.63 -1.27
CA ILE A 21 -3.65 1.74 -0.35
C ILE A 21 -3.34 1.17 1.03
N GLU A 22 -2.09 1.25 1.46
CA GLU A 22 -1.70 0.88 2.81
C GLU A 22 -1.99 2.02 3.79
N LEU A 23 -2.79 1.76 4.83
CA LEU A 23 -3.09 2.76 5.85
C LEU A 23 -1.86 3.00 6.75
N ILE A 24 -1.29 4.21 6.71
CA ILE A 24 -0.09 4.57 7.46
C ILE A 24 -0.41 5.32 8.75
N TYR A 25 -1.51 6.07 8.79
CA TYR A 25 -1.88 6.89 9.93
C TYR A 25 -3.39 7.07 10.05
N GLU A 26 -3.89 6.97 11.27
CA GLU A 26 -5.29 7.25 11.60
C GLU A 26 -5.39 8.59 12.31
N HIS A 27 -6.24 9.48 11.79
CA HIS A 27 -6.64 10.71 12.45
C HIS A 27 -8.11 10.62 12.89
N LYS A 28 -8.60 11.63 13.62
CA LYS A 28 -9.99 11.66 14.12
C LYS A 28 -11.04 11.48 13.00
N TYR A 29 -10.83 12.11 11.84
CA TYR A 29 -11.81 12.16 10.75
C TYR A 29 -11.35 11.56 9.42
N TYR A 30 -10.08 11.18 9.31
CA TYR A 30 -9.49 10.68 8.08
C TYR A 30 -8.43 9.63 8.40
N PHE A 31 -8.11 8.82 7.40
CA PHE A 31 -6.91 8.01 7.36
C PHE A 31 -5.98 8.61 6.30
N HIS A 32 -4.68 8.57 6.56
CA HIS A 32 -3.69 8.68 5.51
C HIS A 32 -3.27 7.28 5.11
N GLY A 33 -3.22 7.06 3.81
CA GLY A 33 -2.68 5.86 3.23
C GLY A 33 -1.63 6.18 2.18
N PHE A 34 -0.85 5.19 1.83
CA PHE A 34 0.12 5.27 0.75
C PHE A 34 -0.28 4.30 -0.36
N SER A 35 -0.26 4.78 -1.60
CA SER A 35 -0.43 3.99 -2.80
C SER A 35 0.82 4.14 -3.66
N LYS A 36 1.31 3.05 -4.25
CA LYS A 36 2.46 3.12 -5.16
C LYS A 36 2.17 3.96 -6.40
N ASP A 37 0.94 3.93 -6.89
CA ASP A 37 0.54 4.63 -8.12
C ASP A 37 0.31 6.13 -7.91
N PHE A 38 -0.13 6.53 -6.71
CA PHE A 38 -0.62 7.88 -6.44
C PHE A 38 0.08 8.60 -5.27
N GLY A 39 1.00 7.94 -4.56
CA GLY A 39 1.66 8.47 -3.37
C GLY A 39 0.75 8.53 -2.15
N ILE A 40 0.87 9.60 -1.35
CA ILE A 40 0.09 9.78 -0.12
C ILE A 40 -1.35 10.18 -0.46
N ILE A 41 -2.31 9.38 -0.02
CA ILE A 41 -3.74 9.59 -0.20
C ILE A 41 -4.39 9.86 1.14
N THR A 42 -5.35 10.78 1.18
CA THR A 42 -6.20 11.03 2.35
C THR A 42 -7.59 10.47 2.13
N ILE A 43 -8.02 9.55 2.99
CA ILE A 43 -9.33 8.91 2.95
C ILE A 43 -10.17 9.43 4.12
N ALA A 44 -11.23 10.16 3.83
CA ALA A 44 -12.18 10.58 4.86
C ALA A 44 -12.90 9.35 5.45
N LYS A 45 -13.02 9.26 6.78
CA LYS A 45 -13.65 8.10 7.45
C LYS A 45 -15.09 7.85 7.00
N LYS A 46 -15.82 8.92 6.65
CA LYS A 46 -17.19 8.85 6.11
C LYS A 46 -17.30 8.18 4.73
N LYS A 47 -16.17 7.96 4.03
CA LYS A 47 -16.12 7.30 2.71
C LYS A 47 -15.51 5.89 2.78
N LEU A 48 -15.27 5.35 3.98
CA LEU A 48 -14.63 4.04 4.16
C LEU A 48 -15.52 2.86 3.72
N ASP A 49 -16.83 3.08 3.64
CA ASP A 49 -17.78 2.11 3.07
C ASP A 49 -17.42 1.71 1.63
N ARG A 50 -16.78 2.63 0.89
CA ARG A 50 -16.32 2.43 -0.49
C ARG A 50 -15.05 1.59 -0.58
N TYR A 51 -14.43 1.26 0.54
CA TYR A 51 -13.20 0.48 0.58
C TYR A 51 -13.45 -0.89 1.20
N ARG A 52 -12.62 -1.85 0.82
CA ARG A 52 -12.52 -3.16 1.48
C ARG A 52 -11.05 -3.48 1.72
N LYS A 53 -10.79 -4.44 2.60
CA LYS A 53 -9.45 -5.04 2.72
C LYS A 53 -9.07 -5.67 1.37
N ALA A 54 -7.81 -5.46 0.98
CA ALA A 54 -7.21 -6.13 -0.15
C ALA A 54 -7.15 -7.64 0.11
N THR A 55 -7.44 -8.42 -0.92
CA THR A 55 -7.19 -9.87 -0.93
C THR A 55 -5.68 -10.13 -0.96
N GLU A 56 -5.26 -11.34 -0.60
CA GLU A 56 -3.83 -11.70 -0.64
C GLU A 56 -3.24 -11.55 -2.05
N ALA A 57 -4.01 -11.82 -3.10
CA ALA A 57 -3.58 -11.60 -4.49
C ALA A 57 -3.35 -10.10 -4.79
N GLU A 58 -4.25 -9.22 -4.37
CA GLU A 58 -4.11 -7.77 -4.56
C GLU A 58 -2.95 -7.20 -3.73
N LYS A 59 -2.72 -7.74 -2.53
CA LYS A 59 -1.54 -7.41 -1.74
C LYS A 59 -0.27 -7.82 -2.48
N GLN A 60 -0.21 -9.01 -3.07
CA GLN A 60 0.96 -9.45 -3.84
C GLN A 60 1.18 -8.64 -5.13
N ILE A 61 0.12 -8.19 -5.79
CA ILE A 61 0.23 -7.28 -6.95
C ILE A 61 0.78 -5.92 -6.50
N GLY A 62 0.25 -5.36 -5.40
CA GLY A 62 0.76 -4.13 -4.81
C GLY A 62 2.16 -4.27 -4.19
N HIS A 63 2.54 -5.47 -3.74
CA HIS A 63 3.83 -5.80 -3.13
C HIS A 63 4.80 -6.48 -4.10
N ARG A 64 4.48 -6.54 -5.40
CA ARG A 64 5.44 -6.87 -6.45
C ARG A 64 6.43 -5.70 -6.48
N ILE A 65 7.42 -5.80 -5.61
CA ILE A 65 8.74 -5.25 -5.90
C ILE A 65 9.15 -6.05 -7.11
N ASP A 66 9.15 -5.39 -8.26
CA ASP A 66 9.97 -5.84 -9.37
C ASP A 66 11.40 -5.89 -8.83
N CYS A 67 11.81 -7.06 -8.34
CA CYS A 67 13.22 -7.41 -8.24
C CYS A 67 13.74 -7.78 -9.64
N GLU A 68 13.13 -7.27 -10.71
CA GLU A 68 13.69 -7.30 -12.05
C GLU A 68 14.81 -6.25 -12.09
N VAL A 69 16.00 -6.74 -11.71
CA VAL A 69 17.31 -6.29 -12.17
C VAL A 69 17.62 -4.81 -11.88
N LEU A 70 18.00 -4.53 -10.63
CA LEU A 70 18.92 -3.42 -10.35
C LEU A 70 20.28 -3.74 -10.98
N ASP A 71 20.42 -3.46 -12.28
CA ASP A 71 21.68 -3.62 -13.03
C ASP A 71 22.75 -2.56 -12.65
N LYS A 72 22.51 -1.78 -11.60
CA LYS A 72 23.43 -0.71 -11.16
C LYS A 72 23.59 -0.75 -9.65
N LEU A 73 24.80 -1.08 -9.22
CA LEU A 73 25.26 -1.27 -7.84
C LEU A 73 25.26 0.02 -6.99
N GLU A 74 24.70 1.12 -7.48
CA GLU A 74 24.76 2.42 -6.82
C GLU A 74 23.36 3.05 -6.79
N ASN A 75 22.52 2.61 -5.84
CA ASN A 75 21.75 3.54 -5.03
C ASN A 75 20.91 2.83 -3.95
N HIS A 76 21.25 3.18 -2.71
CA HIS A 76 20.39 3.17 -1.53
C HIS A 76 19.80 1.82 -1.12
N ILE A 77 20.59 1.12 -0.32
CA ILE A 77 20.26 -0.03 0.52
C ILE A 77 18.91 0.19 1.21
N SER A 78 17.88 -0.51 0.76
CA SER A 78 16.65 -0.73 1.52
C SER A 78 16.99 -1.74 2.63
N PRO A 79 16.72 -1.46 3.91
CA PRO A 79 17.26 -2.23 5.05
C PRO A 79 16.74 -3.67 5.18
N ASN A 80 15.87 -4.12 4.28
CA ASN A 80 15.25 -5.46 4.31
C ASN A 80 15.68 -6.39 3.17
N CYS A 81 16.70 -6.06 2.39
CA CYS A 81 17.24 -6.99 1.40
C CYS A 81 18.38 -7.83 2.02
N GLU A 82 18.06 -9.04 2.49
CA GLU A 82 19.07 -10.06 2.73
C GLU A 82 19.70 -10.44 1.39
N VAL A 83 20.98 -10.07 1.23
CA VAL A 83 21.79 -10.47 0.08
C VAL A 83 22.11 -11.96 0.22
N LYS A 84 21.51 -12.80 -0.64
CA LYS A 84 21.99 -14.17 -0.82
C LYS A 84 23.26 -14.12 -1.68
N ASN A 85 24.40 -14.33 -1.05
CA ASN A 85 25.66 -14.56 -1.75
C ASN A 85 25.61 -15.93 -2.44
N GLY A 86 25.67 -15.92 -3.77
CA GLY A 86 25.93 -17.08 -4.63
C GLY A 86 26.90 -16.66 -5.71
#